data_AF-A0A957P9Z8-F1
#
_entry.id   AF-A0A957P9Z8-F1
#
_cell.length_a   1.000
_cell.length_b   1.000
_cell.length_c   1.000
_cell.angle_alpha   90.00
_cell.angle_beta   90.00
_cell.angle_gamma   90.00
#
_symmetry.space_group_name_H-M   'P 1'
#
loop_
_entity.id
_entity.type
_entity.pdbx_description
1 polymer ?
#
loop_
_entity_poly.entity_id
_entity_poly.type
_entity_poly.pdbx_seq_one_letter_code
_entity_poly.pdbx_strand_id
1 'polypeptide(L)'
;EAEPGGNYDYAAIHYLRADGDYGDDTAADFNDFWGLHLWGDAIAPAEVTEWTAPKPFRGETDYGRMALIKLQDASQDVNFIVHRGDTKDGAEQDRAFNPLRDGPEIWLKQDDDAVYTSQAAAQGYVTIHYRRADGDYGDPASSDANDFWGLHLWGDALADGVGTEWASPRPFNDIDEFGAYWRVPIQDASQPVNFIIHRGDAKDPGPDQSMHPEEGAAVWITSDNEEIYMQEGAAANFATIYYQRADGDYGDPTSNDFNDFWGLHTWDGAATPSPSWEQPVKPTGVDAFGPYWQIPLVDGAQQLAYIF
;
A
#
# COMPACT_ATOMS: atom_id res chain seq x y z
N GLU A 1 -10.29 -11.01 21.88
CA GLU A 1 -11.50 -10.18 22.07
C GLU A 1 -11.22 -8.85 21.39
N ALA A 2 -12.07 -8.42 20.45
CA ALA A 2 -11.91 -7.14 19.78
C ALA A 2 -12.30 -6.02 20.74
N GLU A 3 -11.41 -5.05 20.94
CA GLU A 3 -11.70 -3.81 21.65
C GLU A 3 -12.90 -3.10 20.98
N PRO A 4 -14.01 -2.84 21.68
CA PRO A 4 -15.15 -2.16 21.09
C PRO A 4 -14.92 -0.64 21.12
N GLY A 5 -14.51 -0.08 19.97
CA GLY A 5 -14.51 1.38 19.73
C GLY A 5 -13.27 1.91 19.02
N GLY A 6 -13.06 1.55 17.75
CA GLY A 6 -12.03 2.17 16.93
C GLY A 6 -12.41 3.60 16.56
N ASN A 7 -12.04 4.60 17.37
CA ASN A 7 -12.21 5.99 16.95
C ASN A 7 -11.15 6.33 15.89
N TYR A 8 -11.44 6.03 14.62
CA TYR A 8 -10.61 6.43 13.50
C TYR A 8 -10.75 7.93 13.27
N ASP A 9 -9.63 8.67 13.29
CA ASP A 9 -9.62 10.11 12.98
C ASP A 9 -9.66 10.38 11.46
N TYR A 10 -9.29 9.38 10.67
CA TYR A 10 -9.26 9.44 9.21
C TYR A 10 -9.73 8.13 8.61
N ALA A 11 -10.26 8.21 7.39
CA ALA A 11 -10.42 7.08 6.48
C ALA A 11 -9.66 7.31 5.18
N ALA A 12 -9.32 6.24 4.46
CA ALA A 12 -8.71 6.30 3.13
C ALA A 12 -9.60 5.63 2.08
N ILE A 13 -9.70 6.27 0.92
CA ILE A 13 -10.28 5.64 -0.27
C ILE A 13 -9.17 5.52 -1.31
N HIS A 14 -8.81 4.29 -1.66
CA HIS A 14 -7.89 3.94 -2.73
C HIS A 14 -8.67 3.69 -4.02
N TYR A 15 -8.16 4.19 -5.14
CA TYR A 15 -8.83 4.13 -6.43
C TYR A 15 -7.84 3.77 -7.52
N LEU A 16 -8.07 2.60 -8.14
CA LEU A 16 -7.30 2.11 -9.27
C LEU A 16 -8.06 2.39 -10.57
N ARG A 17 -7.42 3.13 -11.47
CA ARG A 17 -7.83 3.21 -12.87
C ARG A 17 -6.91 2.38 -13.74
N ALA A 18 -7.49 1.44 -14.48
CA ALA A 18 -6.72 0.52 -15.33
C ALA A 18 -6.05 1.26 -16.51
N ASP A 19 -6.64 2.38 -16.95
CA ASP A 19 -6.08 3.24 -18.00
C ASP A 19 -5.02 4.24 -17.48
N GLY A 20 -4.86 4.36 -16.15
CA GLY A 20 -3.97 5.33 -15.51
C GLY A 20 -4.39 6.80 -15.66
N ASP A 21 -5.53 7.07 -16.29
CA ASP A 21 -6.02 8.43 -16.55
C ASP A 21 -6.77 8.97 -15.32
N TYR A 22 -6.02 9.47 -14.33
CA TYR A 22 -6.62 10.17 -13.19
C TYR A 22 -6.98 11.63 -13.50
N GLY A 23 -6.35 12.21 -14.54
CA GLY A 23 -6.51 13.60 -14.93
C GLY A 23 -5.57 14.56 -14.18
N ASP A 24 -5.81 15.87 -14.32
CA ASP A 24 -4.99 16.95 -13.74
C ASP A 24 -5.76 17.67 -12.62
N ASP A 25 -5.48 17.31 -11.37
CA ASP A 25 -6.12 17.92 -10.19
C ASP A 25 -5.48 19.25 -9.76
N THR A 26 -4.49 19.73 -10.51
CA THR A 26 -3.93 21.08 -10.34
C THR A 26 -4.69 22.11 -11.18
N ALA A 27 -5.49 21.65 -12.15
CA ALA A 27 -6.41 22.49 -12.90
C ALA A 27 -7.61 22.90 -12.03
N ALA A 28 -8.11 24.12 -12.25
CA ALA A 28 -9.28 24.62 -11.54
C ALA A 28 -10.62 24.01 -12.02
N ASP A 29 -10.60 23.26 -13.12
CA ASP A 29 -11.79 22.69 -13.75
C ASP A 29 -12.01 21.25 -13.29
N PHE A 30 -13.12 20.98 -12.60
CA PHE A 30 -13.50 19.63 -12.15
C PHE A 30 -13.79 18.63 -13.29
N ASN A 31 -13.80 19.10 -14.55
CA ASN A 31 -13.84 18.23 -15.72
C ASN A 31 -12.48 17.59 -16.05
N ASP A 32 -11.39 18.08 -15.47
CA ASP A 32 -10.03 17.67 -15.84
C ASP A 32 -9.47 16.53 -14.97
N PHE A 33 -10.14 16.14 -13.87
CA PHE A 33 -9.68 15.08 -12.97
C PHE A 33 -10.82 14.26 -12.35
N TRP A 34 -10.51 13.02 -11.95
CA TRP A 34 -11.41 12.20 -11.13
C TRP A 34 -11.28 12.59 -9.66
N GLY A 35 -12.40 12.86 -9.01
CA GLY A 35 -12.44 13.23 -7.59
C GLY A 35 -13.64 12.63 -6.85
N LEU A 36 -13.63 12.83 -5.54
CA LEU A 36 -14.67 12.39 -4.61
C LEU A 36 -15.64 13.53 -4.33
N HIS A 37 -16.92 13.30 -4.62
CA HIS A 37 -18.01 14.03 -3.99
C HIS A 37 -18.36 13.34 -2.66
N LEU A 38 -18.21 14.03 -1.52
CA LEU A 38 -18.33 13.52 -0.16
C LEU A 38 -19.44 14.21 0.63
N TRP A 39 -20.23 13.44 1.38
CA TRP A 39 -21.25 13.96 2.30
C TRP A 39 -21.58 12.99 3.45
N GLY A 40 -22.41 13.45 4.39
CA GLY A 40 -22.92 12.67 5.51
C GLY A 40 -22.27 13.04 6.84
N ASP A 41 -22.76 12.40 7.91
CA ASP A 41 -22.41 12.76 9.28
C ASP A 41 -21.08 12.13 9.76
N ALA A 42 -20.50 11.21 8.99
CA ALA A 42 -19.22 10.57 9.33
C ALA A 42 -18.02 11.50 9.17
N ILE A 43 -18.04 12.37 8.15
CA ILE A 43 -16.90 13.18 7.74
C ILE A 43 -16.89 14.54 8.44
N ALA A 44 -15.71 15.09 8.70
CA ALA A 44 -15.59 16.43 9.27
C ALA A 44 -16.26 17.47 8.36
N PRO A 45 -16.80 18.60 8.88
CA PRO A 45 -17.56 19.54 8.05
C PRO A 45 -16.73 20.18 6.93
N ALA A 46 -15.40 20.23 7.08
CA ALA A 46 -14.46 20.70 6.07
C ALA A 46 -14.19 19.70 4.93
N GLU A 47 -14.65 18.45 5.08
CA GLU A 47 -14.51 17.39 4.07
C GLU A 47 -15.73 17.28 3.16
N VAL A 48 -16.85 17.93 3.50
CA VAL A 48 -18.02 18.00 2.63
C VAL A 48 -17.66 18.78 1.38
N THR A 49 -17.90 18.17 0.22
CA THR A 49 -17.57 18.77 -1.08
C THR A 49 -18.81 19.25 -1.81
N GLU A 50 -18.66 20.30 -2.63
CA GLU A 50 -19.64 20.62 -3.67
C GLU A 50 -19.42 19.75 -4.91
N TRP A 51 -20.45 19.53 -5.72
CA TRP A 51 -20.32 18.75 -6.97
C TRP A 51 -19.25 19.31 -7.91
N THR A 52 -19.12 20.63 -8.00
CA THR A 52 -18.13 21.29 -8.86
C THR A 52 -16.75 21.49 -8.20
N ALA A 53 -16.55 20.95 -6.99
CA ALA A 53 -15.29 21.00 -6.26
C ALA A 53 -15.03 19.66 -5.55
N PRO A 54 -14.91 18.54 -6.29
CA PRO A 54 -14.66 17.25 -5.70
C PRO A 54 -13.26 17.18 -5.09
N LYS A 55 -13.10 16.35 -4.07
CA LYS A 55 -11.82 16.11 -3.40
C LYS A 55 -10.92 15.22 -4.29
N PRO A 56 -9.71 15.66 -4.64
CA PRO A 56 -8.83 14.87 -5.51
C PRO A 56 -8.16 13.71 -4.77
N PHE A 57 -7.79 12.66 -5.51
CA PHE A 57 -6.96 11.57 -5.03
C PHE A 57 -5.47 11.90 -5.20
N ARG A 58 -4.89 12.55 -4.18
CA ARG A 58 -3.49 13.01 -4.22
C ARG A 58 -2.48 11.97 -3.73
N GLY A 59 -2.89 11.05 -2.86
CA GLY A 59 -2.04 9.93 -2.46
C GLY A 59 -1.67 9.05 -3.63
N GLU A 60 -0.47 8.50 -3.62
CA GLU A 60 -0.03 7.43 -4.53
C GLU A 60 0.32 6.20 -3.69
N THR A 61 -0.17 5.05 -4.13
CA THR A 61 0.11 3.74 -3.53
C THR A 61 0.44 2.75 -4.63
N ASP A 62 0.89 1.55 -4.26
CA ASP A 62 1.11 0.46 -5.20
C ASP A 62 -0.19 0.01 -5.91
N TYR A 63 -1.34 0.28 -5.32
CA TYR A 63 -2.65 0.01 -5.90
C TYR A 63 -3.13 1.09 -6.87
N GLY A 64 -2.81 2.37 -6.63
CA GLY A 64 -3.32 3.46 -7.45
C GLY A 64 -3.24 4.82 -6.74
N ARG A 65 -4.29 5.63 -6.88
CA ARG A 65 -4.38 6.91 -6.17
C ARG A 65 -5.18 6.76 -4.87
N MET A 66 -4.95 7.64 -3.90
CA MET A 66 -5.64 7.62 -2.60
C MET A 66 -6.09 9.02 -2.18
N ALA A 67 -7.24 9.10 -1.49
CA ALA A 67 -7.65 10.30 -0.76
C ALA A 67 -7.83 9.98 0.72
N LEU A 68 -7.24 10.81 1.59
CA LEU A 68 -7.49 10.78 3.04
C LEU A 68 -8.67 11.68 3.38
N ILE A 69 -9.59 11.19 4.20
CA ILE A 69 -10.82 11.88 4.60
C ILE A 69 -10.81 11.99 6.12
N LYS A 70 -10.85 13.21 6.64
CA LYS A 70 -10.96 13.44 8.08
C LYS A 70 -12.36 13.07 8.59
N LEU A 71 -12.42 12.24 9.62
CA LEU A 71 -13.67 11.82 10.24
C LEU A 71 -14.04 12.72 11.42
N GLN A 72 -15.34 12.86 11.66
CA GLN A 72 -15.90 13.41 12.90
C GLN A 72 -16.66 12.34 13.70
N ASP A 73 -17.17 11.30 13.04
CA ASP A 73 -17.84 10.17 13.66
C ASP A 73 -17.65 8.90 12.81
N ALA A 74 -16.67 8.08 13.19
CA ALA A 74 -16.35 6.82 12.52
C ALA A 74 -17.49 5.76 12.61
N SER A 75 -18.50 5.97 13.45
CA SER A 75 -19.66 5.07 13.55
C SER A 75 -20.72 5.29 12.48
N GLN A 76 -20.68 6.42 11.77
CA GLN A 76 -21.57 6.72 10.66
C GLN A 76 -20.95 6.32 9.31
N ASP A 77 -21.79 6.27 8.28
CA ASP A 77 -21.35 5.96 6.92
C ASP A 77 -20.71 7.18 6.25
N VAL A 78 -19.55 6.98 5.63
CA VAL A 78 -18.94 7.90 4.68
C VAL A 78 -19.63 7.68 3.34
N ASN A 79 -20.36 8.68 2.85
CA ASN A 79 -21.09 8.60 1.58
C ASN A 79 -20.31 9.34 0.50
N PHE A 80 -20.20 8.73 -0.68
CA PHE A 80 -19.38 9.28 -1.74
C PHE A 80 -19.80 8.88 -3.16
N ILE A 81 -19.36 9.70 -4.12
CA ILE A 81 -19.38 9.41 -5.56
C ILE A 81 -17.99 9.71 -6.11
N VAL A 82 -17.46 8.84 -6.96
CA VAL A 82 -16.28 9.14 -7.78
C VAL A 82 -16.77 9.69 -9.11
N HIS A 83 -16.32 10.88 -9.52
CA HIS A 83 -16.74 11.49 -10.77
C HIS A 83 -15.66 12.39 -11.39
N ARG A 84 -15.78 12.63 -12.69
CA ARG A 84 -15.04 13.65 -13.47
C ARG A 84 -16.07 14.45 -14.26
N GLY A 85 -16.13 15.75 -14.02
CA GLY A 85 -17.23 16.56 -14.55
C GLY A 85 -18.59 16.01 -14.08
N ASP A 86 -19.56 15.93 -14.98
CA ASP A 86 -20.86 15.30 -14.73
C ASP A 86 -20.87 13.76 -14.96
N THR A 87 -19.70 13.15 -15.17
CA THR A 87 -19.57 11.71 -15.42
C THR A 87 -19.20 10.97 -14.13
N LYS A 88 -20.08 10.10 -13.62
CA LYS A 88 -19.77 9.18 -12.52
C LYS A 88 -18.90 8.01 -12.99
N ASP A 89 -18.03 7.50 -12.13
CA ASP A 89 -17.30 6.24 -12.30
C ASP A 89 -18.11 5.07 -11.75
N GLY A 90 -18.37 4.06 -12.59
CA GLY A 90 -19.22 2.91 -12.25
C GLY A 90 -20.72 3.21 -12.39
N ALA A 91 -21.54 2.53 -11.58
CA ALA A 91 -22.99 2.60 -11.66
C ALA A 91 -23.56 3.93 -11.16
N GLU A 92 -24.83 4.14 -11.51
CA GLU A 92 -25.60 5.31 -11.10
C GLU A 92 -25.77 5.43 -9.57
N GLN A 93 -25.58 4.33 -8.83
CA GLN A 93 -25.78 4.26 -7.39
C GLN A 93 -24.66 4.96 -6.62
N ASP A 94 -25.06 5.75 -5.62
CA ASP A 94 -24.14 6.37 -4.68
C ASP A 94 -23.54 5.30 -3.75
N ARG A 95 -22.25 5.43 -3.44
CA ARG A 95 -21.51 4.45 -2.64
C ARG A 95 -21.36 4.94 -1.19
N ALA A 96 -21.23 3.98 -0.28
CA ALA A 96 -20.97 4.27 1.12
C ALA A 96 -20.17 3.13 1.78
N PHE A 97 -19.43 3.45 2.83
CA PHE A 97 -18.82 2.48 3.74
C PHE A 97 -18.82 3.02 5.17
N ASN A 98 -18.73 2.12 6.15
CA ASN A 98 -18.69 2.46 7.55
C ASN A 98 -17.31 2.14 8.14
N PRO A 99 -16.53 3.13 8.60
CA PRO A 99 -15.16 2.89 9.08
C PRO A 99 -15.05 1.85 10.20
N LEU A 100 -16.04 1.76 11.11
CA LEU A 100 -16.04 0.77 12.19
C LEU A 100 -16.40 -0.66 11.73
N ARG A 101 -17.25 -0.80 10.71
CA ARG A 101 -17.72 -2.11 10.23
C ARG A 101 -16.80 -2.66 9.14
N ASP A 102 -16.40 -1.80 8.21
CA ASP A 102 -15.74 -2.17 6.95
C ASP A 102 -14.22 -1.92 7.01
N GLY A 103 -13.74 -1.24 8.06
CA GLY A 103 -12.36 -0.80 8.21
C GLY A 103 -12.16 0.66 7.80
N PRO A 104 -11.07 1.31 8.23
CA PRO A 104 -10.80 2.71 7.91
C PRO A 104 -10.35 2.92 6.47
N GLU A 105 -10.13 1.86 5.70
CA GLU A 105 -9.64 1.94 4.32
C GLU A 105 -10.50 1.08 3.40
N ILE A 106 -10.78 1.60 2.21
CA ILE A 106 -11.47 0.86 1.16
C ILE A 106 -10.75 1.03 -0.18
N TRP A 107 -10.96 0.06 -1.08
CA TRP A 107 -10.38 0.02 -2.41
C TRP A 107 -11.48 -0.02 -3.47
N LEU A 108 -11.31 0.80 -4.50
CA LEU A 108 -12.21 0.96 -5.62
C LEU A 108 -11.47 0.64 -6.92
N LYS A 109 -12.22 0.19 -7.93
CA LYS A 109 -11.71 0.03 -9.30
C LYS A 109 -12.58 0.84 -10.25
N GLN A 110 -11.94 1.39 -11.27
CA GLN A 110 -12.61 2.02 -12.40
C GLN A 110 -13.72 1.12 -12.94
N ASP A 111 -14.88 1.73 -13.19
CA ASP A 111 -16.06 1.07 -13.77
C ASP A 111 -16.56 -0.16 -12.97
N ASP A 112 -16.22 -0.24 -11.68
CA ASP A 112 -16.66 -1.27 -10.73
C ASP A 112 -17.45 -0.65 -9.57
N ASP A 113 -18.63 -1.18 -9.32
CA ASP A 113 -19.55 -0.71 -8.29
C ASP A 113 -19.15 -1.20 -6.89
N ALA A 114 -18.33 -2.25 -6.83
CA ALA A 114 -17.94 -2.86 -5.59
C ALA A 114 -17.07 -1.91 -4.74
N VAL A 115 -17.30 -1.98 -3.43
CA VAL A 115 -16.43 -1.40 -2.40
C VAL A 115 -15.70 -2.56 -1.75
N TYR A 116 -14.38 -2.60 -1.90
CA TYR A 116 -13.56 -3.65 -1.32
C TYR A 116 -12.94 -3.18 0.00
N THR A 117 -12.91 -4.06 1.00
CA THR A 117 -12.35 -3.79 2.33
C THR A 117 -10.90 -4.27 2.48
N SER A 118 -10.30 -4.78 1.40
CA SER A 118 -8.87 -5.07 1.32
C SER A 118 -8.37 -4.88 -0.10
N GLN A 119 -7.10 -4.47 -0.22
CA GLN A 119 -6.42 -4.33 -1.51
C GLN A 119 -6.38 -5.66 -2.27
N ALA A 120 -6.10 -6.76 -1.56
CA ALA A 120 -5.99 -8.08 -2.17
C ALA A 120 -7.32 -8.52 -2.82
N ALA A 121 -8.45 -8.29 -2.15
CA ALA A 121 -9.77 -8.57 -2.70
C ALA A 121 -10.07 -7.70 -3.95
N ALA A 122 -9.65 -6.44 -3.92
CA ALA A 122 -9.85 -5.52 -5.04
C ALA A 122 -9.05 -5.95 -6.28
N GLN A 123 -7.75 -6.23 -6.11
CA GLN A 123 -6.84 -6.58 -7.20
C GLN A 123 -6.90 -8.07 -7.62
N GLY A 124 -7.44 -8.95 -6.77
CA GLY A 124 -7.60 -10.39 -7.04
C GLY A 124 -6.32 -11.22 -6.91
N TYR A 125 -5.29 -10.69 -6.27
CA TYR A 125 -4.03 -11.41 -6.00
C TYR A 125 -3.33 -10.88 -4.75
N VAL A 126 -2.40 -11.66 -4.21
CA VAL A 126 -1.39 -11.19 -3.24
C VAL A 126 0.00 -11.23 -3.88
N THR A 127 0.92 -10.42 -3.38
CA THR A 127 2.31 -10.42 -3.82
C THR A 127 3.23 -10.98 -2.75
N ILE A 128 3.98 -12.03 -3.08
CA ILE A 128 5.01 -12.58 -2.18
C ILE A 128 6.35 -12.12 -2.74
N HIS A 129 7.11 -11.34 -1.96
CA HIS A 129 8.45 -10.89 -2.30
C HIS A 129 9.51 -11.71 -1.54
N TYR A 130 10.60 -12.04 -2.21
CA TYR A 130 11.65 -12.89 -1.67
C TYR A 130 13.05 -12.39 -2.02
N ARG A 131 13.81 -12.04 -0.98
CA ARG A 131 15.18 -11.53 -1.11
C ARG A 131 16.21 -12.59 -0.74
N ARG A 132 17.19 -12.79 -1.61
CA ARG A 132 18.38 -13.59 -1.34
C ARG A 132 19.63 -12.72 -1.39
N ALA A 133 20.49 -12.84 -0.39
CA ALA A 133 21.73 -12.06 -0.33
C ALA A 133 22.73 -12.44 -1.44
N ASP A 134 22.66 -13.67 -1.95
CA ASP A 134 23.50 -14.15 -3.06
C ASP A 134 22.95 -13.79 -4.45
N GLY A 135 21.71 -13.28 -4.53
CA GLY A 135 21.02 -12.98 -5.78
C GLY A 135 20.75 -14.20 -6.67
N ASP A 136 20.94 -15.42 -6.17
CA ASP A 136 20.73 -16.65 -6.94
C ASP A 136 19.26 -17.08 -6.86
N TYR A 137 18.46 -16.57 -7.79
CA TYR A 137 17.04 -16.96 -7.95
C TYR A 137 16.85 -18.12 -8.92
N GLY A 138 17.78 -18.30 -9.87
CA GLY A 138 17.72 -19.33 -10.91
C GLY A 138 16.92 -18.91 -12.16
N ASP A 139 16.58 -19.86 -13.03
CA ASP A 139 15.87 -19.63 -14.30
C ASP A 139 14.38 -20.00 -14.20
N PRO A 140 13.46 -19.02 -14.04
CA PRO A 140 12.03 -19.27 -13.89
C PRO A 140 11.37 -19.80 -15.18
N ALA A 141 12.07 -19.77 -16.32
CA ALA A 141 11.59 -20.35 -17.58
C ALA A 141 11.92 -21.84 -17.71
N SER A 142 12.76 -22.40 -16.82
CA SER A 142 13.07 -23.83 -16.82
C SER A 142 11.87 -24.66 -16.39
N SER A 143 11.73 -25.84 -16.99
CA SER A 143 10.75 -26.85 -16.55
C SER A 143 11.26 -27.73 -15.40
N ASP A 144 12.54 -27.62 -15.03
CA ASP A 144 13.12 -28.37 -13.92
C ASP A 144 13.02 -27.54 -12.62
N ALA A 145 12.31 -28.07 -11.62
CA ALA A 145 12.13 -27.42 -10.32
C ALA A 145 13.45 -27.20 -9.55
N ASN A 146 14.56 -27.80 -9.99
CA ASN A 146 15.88 -27.57 -9.40
C ASN A 146 16.59 -26.32 -9.94
N ASP A 147 16.09 -25.73 -11.04
CA ASP A 147 16.77 -24.62 -11.71
C ASP A 147 16.36 -23.24 -11.20
N PHE A 148 15.31 -23.14 -10.37
CA PHE A 148 14.82 -21.87 -9.82
C PHE A 148 14.19 -22.05 -8.44
N TRP A 149 14.14 -20.97 -7.65
CA TRP A 149 13.30 -20.90 -6.46
C TRP A 149 11.86 -20.61 -6.87
N GLY A 150 10.92 -21.47 -6.50
CA GLY A 150 9.50 -21.35 -6.82
C GLY A 150 8.61 -21.54 -5.60
N LEU A 151 7.29 -21.32 -5.78
CA LEU A 151 6.30 -21.52 -4.71
C LEU A 151 5.57 -22.86 -4.83
N HIS A 152 5.62 -23.66 -3.77
CA HIS A 152 4.58 -24.63 -3.48
C HIS A 152 3.39 -23.90 -2.84
N LEU A 153 2.17 -24.04 -3.37
CA LEU A 153 0.99 -23.24 -3.02
C LEU A 153 -0.21 -24.12 -2.67
N TRP A 154 -0.88 -23.82 -1.55
CA TRP A 154 -2.17 -24.42 -1.17
C TRP A 154 -3.01 -23.48 -0.29
N GLY A 155 -4.28 -23.84 -0.08
CA GLY A 155 -5.22 -23.08 0.76
C GLY A 155 -6.45 -22.61 -0.01
N ASP A 156 -7.52 -22.31 0.74
CA ASP A 156 -8.84 -22.00 0.18
C ASP A 156 -8.94 -20.60 -0.43
N ALA A 157 -7.98 -19.73 -0.13
CA ALA A 157 -7.88 -18.40 -0.70
C ALA A 157 -7.53 -18.41 -2.20
N LEU A 158 -6.78 -19.43 -2.64
CA LEU A 158 -6.22 -19.50 -3.98
C LEU A 158 -7.32 -19.60 -5.03
N ALA A 159 -7.16 -18.87 -6.15
CA ALA A 159 -8.06 -19.05 -7.28
C ALA A 159 -7.94 -20.46 -7.88
N ASP A 160 -9.00 -20.92 -8.53
CA ASP A 160 -9.03 -22.23 -9.19
C ASP A 160 -7.79 -22.49 -10.08
N GLY A 161 -7.11 -23.60 -9.81
CA GLY A 161 -5.92 -24.03 -10.55
C GLY A 161 -4.60 -23.32 -10.19
N VAL A 162 -4.59 -22.46 -9.15
CA VAL A 162 -3.36 -21.78 -8.69
C VAL A 162 -2.51 -22.64 -7.75
N GLY A 163 -3.14 -23.58 -7.04
CA GLY A 163 -2.41 -24.54 -6.20
C GLY A 163 -1.38 -25.34 -7.02
N THR A 164 -0.26 -25.70 -6.40
CA THR A 164 0.85 -26.36 -7.09
C THR A 164 1.18 -27.71 -6.49
N GLU A 165 1.86 -28.54 -7.26
CA GLU A 165 2.47 -29.78 -6.80
C GLU A 165 3.94 -29.54 -6.44
N TRP A 166 4.50 -30.33 -5.52
CA TRP A 166 5.91 -30.19 -5.09
C TRP A 166 6.89 -30.22 -6.26
N ALA A 167 6.68 -31.11 -7.24
CA ALA A 167 7.56 -31.23 -8.40
C ALA A 167 7.35 -30.16 -9.48
N SER A 168 6.38 -29.27 -9.31
CA SER A 168 6.02 -28.24 -10.29
C SER A 168 5.64 -26.93 -9.59
N PRO A 169 6.59 -26.31 -8.87
CA PRO A 169 6.35 -25.05 -8.17
C PRO A 169 6.04 -23.91 -9.14
N ARG A 170 5.35 -22.89 -8.64
CA ARG A 170 5.08 -21.68 -9.41
C ARG A 170 6.39 -20.88 -9.59
N PRO A 171 6.83 -20.61 -10.83
CA PRO A 171 7.96 -19.72 -11.06
C PRO A 171 7.62 -18.28 -10.67
N PHE A 172 8.63 -17.51 -10.27
CA PHE A 172 8.45 -16.08 -9.95
C PHE A 172 8.09 -15.29 -11.21
N ASN A 173 7.37 -14.19 -11.02
CA ASN A 173 6.90 -13.34 -12.09
C ASN A 173 8.04 -12.49 -12.67
N ASP A 174 8.82 -11.85 -11.80
CA ASP A 174 10.01 -11.07 -12.15
C ASP A 174 10.85 -10.81 -10.89
N ILE A 175 11.89 -10.00 -11.00
CA ILE A 175 12.73 -9.50 -9.90
C ILE A 175 12.61 -7.97 -9.83
N ASP A 176 12.32 -7.44 -8.64
CA ASP A 176 12.30 -6.00 -8.35
C ASP A 176 13.48 -5.57 -7.45
N GLU A 177 13.44 -4.35 -6.90
CA GLU A 177 14.49 -3.82 -6.03
C GLU A 177 14.66 -4.61 -4.73
N PHE A 178 13.61 -5.30 -4.26
CA PHE A 178 13.67 -6.16 -3.09
C PHE A 178 14.18 -7.56 -3.46
N GLY A 179 13.67 -8.15 -4.55
CA GLY A 179 14.04 -9.49 -5.00
C GLY A 179 13.05 -10.13 -5.95
N ALA A 180 13.07 -11.46 -6.06
CA ALA A 180 12.08 -12.19 -6.85
C ALA A 180 10.69 -12.04 -6.22
N TYR A 181 9.65 -11.89 -7.04
CA TYR A 181 8.28 -11.81 -6.54
C TYR A 181 7.29 -12.67 -7.32
N TRP A 182 6.21 -13.07 -6.66
CA TRP A 182 5.07 -13.77 -7.25
C TRP A 182 3.80 -12.96 -7.02
N ARG A 183 3.04 -12.71 -8.07
CA ARG A 183 1.62 -12.36 -7.99
C ARG A 183 0.83 -13.67 -7.98
N VAL A 184 0.24 -13.99 -6.84
CA VAL A 184 -0.54 -15.22 -6.60
C VAL A 184 -2.03 -14.88 -6.66
N PRO A 185 -2.76 -15.32 -7.71
CA PRO A 185 -4.18 -15.04 -7.83
C PRO A 185 -4.99 -15.72 -6.72
N ILE A 186 -5.96 -14.98 -6.19
CA ILE A 186 -6.85 -15.42 -5.12
C ILE A 186 -8.32 -15.28 -5.55
N GLN A 187 -9.19 -16.04 -4.90
CA GLN A 187 -10.65 -15.97 -5.08
C GLN A 187 -11.38 -15.61 -3.78
N ASP A 188 -10.75 -15.80 -2.62
CA ASP A 188 -11.33 -15.49 -1.31
C ASP A 188 -10.25 -14.87 -0.41
N ALA A 189 -10.32 -13.55 -0.20
CA ALA A 189 -9.36 -12.83 0.63
C ALA A 189 -9.50 -13.13 2.13
N SER A 190 -10.62 -13.72 2.57
CA SER A 190 -10.87 -14.07 3.97
C SER A 190 -10.16 -15.34 4.42
N GLN A 191 -9.65 -16.13 3.47
CA GLN A 191 -8.95 -17.38 3.72
C GLN A 191 -7.42 -17.19 3.62
N PRO A 192 -6.61 -18.06 4.24
CA PRO A 192 -5.16 -17.97 4.14
C PRO A 192 -4.62 -18.48 2.79
N VAL A 193 -3.57 -17.82 2.30
CA VAL A 193 -2.66 -18.34 1.28
C VAL A 193 -1.49 -19.01 1.99
N ASN A 194 -1.33 -20.32 1.80
CA ASN A 194 -0.22 -21.07 2.39
C ASN A 194 0.79 -21.44 1.31
N PHE A 195 2.07 -21.37 1.66
CA PHE A 195 3.13 -21.55 0.70
C PHE A 195 4.45 -22.03 1.30
N ILE A 196 5.31 -22.56 0.45
CA ILE A 196 6.73 -22.83 0.73
C ILE A 196 7.53 -22.30 -0.44
N ILE A 197 8.61 -21.56 -0.18
CA ILE A 197 9.62 -21.25 -1.21
C ILE A 197 10.64 -22.39 -1.24
N HIS A 198 10.86 -22.98 -2.41
CA HIS A 198 11.81 -24.08 -2.55
C HIS A 198 12.45 -24.16 -3.95
N ARG A 199 13.62 -24.81 -4.01
CA ARG A 199 14.33 -25.20 -5.23
C ARG A 199 14.65 -26.69 -5.12
N GLY A 200 14.00 -27.51 -5.93
CA GLY A 200 13.98 -28.96 -5.72
C GLY A 200 13.48 -29.31 -4.32
N ASP A 201 14.24 -30.12 -3.57
CA ASP A 201 13.92 -30.48 -2.19
C ASP A 201 14.42 -29.46 -1.13
N ALA A 202 15.18 -28.45 -1.54
CA ALA A 202 15.69 -27.43 -0.63
C ALA A 202 14.60 -26.37 -0.38
N LYS A 203 14.13 -26.28 0.87
CA LYS A 203 13.24 -25.22 1.35
C LYS A 203 14.04 -24.02 1.85
N ASP A 204 13.45 -22.84 1.75
CA ASP A 204 13.93 -21.61 2.37
C ASP A 204 12.71 -20.72 2.71
N PRO A 205 12.57 -20.14 3.91
CA PRO A 205 13.45 -20.21 5.07
C PRO A 205 13.39 -21.54 5.85
N GLY A 206 12.64 -22.54 5.35
CA GLY A 206 12.55 -23.87 5.96
C GLY A 206 11.14 -24.29 6.37
N PRO A 207 10.44 -23.53 7.25
CA PRO A 207 9.07 -23.85 7.62
C PRO A 207 8.07 -23.54 6.51
N ASP A 208 6.87 -24.11 6.65
CA ASP A 208 5.73 -23.74 5.84
C ASP A 208 5.22 -22.36 6.28
N GLN A 209 4.90 -21.50 5.31
CA GLN A 209 4.52 -20.10 5.56
C GLN A 209 3.06 -19.87 5.17
N SER A 210 2.46 -18.82 5.76
CA SER A 210 1.05 -18.47 5.55
C SER A 210 0.85 -16.97 5.69
N MET A 211 -0.04 -16.42 4.87
CA MET A 211 -0.50 -15.03 4.99
C MET A 211 -2.02 -14.94 4.80
N HIS A 212 -2.65 -13.96 5.43
CA HIS A 212 -4.07 -13.64 5.25
C HIS A 212 -4.20 -12.41 4.34
N PRO A 213 -4.80 -12.54 3.14
CA PRO A 213 -4.93 -11.44 2.17
C PRO A 213 -5.72 -10.22 2.69
N GLU A 214 -6.62 -10.41 3.66
CA GLU A 214 -7.32 -9.30 4.34
C GLU A 214 -6.41 -8.44 5.22
N GLU A 215 -5.31 -9.00 5.74
CA GLU A 215 -4.36 -8.27 6.60
C GLU A 215 -3.32 -7.49 5.79
N GLY A 216 -3.17 -7.80 4.50
CA GLY A 216 -2.27 -7.12 3.59
C GLY A 216 -2.23 -7.78 2.21
N ALA A 217 -1.96 -6.98 1.17
CA ALA A 217 -1.86 -7.47 -0.20
C ALA A 217 -0.47 -7.98 -0.58
N ALA A 218 0.53 -7.80 0.28
CA ALA A 218 1.88 -8.26 0.02
C ALA A 218 2.61 -8.67 1.30
N VAL A 219 3.57 -9.58 1.15
CA VAL A 219 4.50 -10.00 2.19
C VAL A 219 5.93 -10.05 1.68
N TRP A 220 6.89 -9.81 2.56
CA TRP A 220 8.31 -9.78 2.27
C TRP A 220 9.04 -10.82 3.10
N ILE A 221 9.84 -11.64 2.42
CA ILE A 221 10.59 -12.75 3.02
C ILE A 221 12.06 -12.58 2.65
N THR A 222 12.94 -12.81 3.62
CA THR A 222 14.38 -12.84 3.38
C THR A 222 14.90 -14.26 3.58
N SER A 223 15.82 -14.70 2.72
CA SER A 223 16.44 -16.01 2.81
C SER A 223 17.07 -16.25 4.19
N ASP A 224 16.98 -17.49 4.68
CA ASP A 224 17.40 -17.92 6.02
C ASP A 224 16.72 -17.19 7.20
N ASN A 225 15.62 -16.46 6.96
CA ASN A 225 14.82 -15.80 7.99
C ASN A 225 13.36 -16.29 7.96
N GLU A 226 12.94 -16.97 9.03
CA GLU A 226 11.60 -17.55 9.16
C GLU A 226 10.48 -16.49 9.30
N GLU A 227 10.83 -15.24 9.63
CA GLU A 227 9.88 -14.14 9.80
C GLU A 227 9.27 -13.69 8.46
N ILE A 228 7.94 -13.52 8.46
CA ILE A 228 7.20 -12.92 7.36
C ILE A 228 6.92 -11.47 7.72
N TYR A 229 7.37 -10.54 6.88
CA TYR A 229 7.13 -9.12 7.08
C TYR A 229 5.94 -8.66 6.24
N MET A 230 5.03 -7.91 6.86
CA MET A 230 3.85 -7.32 6.17
C MET A 230 4.17 -6.00 5.48
N GLN A 231 5.39 -5.48 5.63
CA GLN A 231 5.85 -4.24 5.02
C GLN A 231 7.32 -4.39 4.60
N GLU A 232 7.65 -3.89 3.42
CA GLU A 232 9.03 -3.89 2.92
C GLU A 232 10.01 -3.25 3.90
N GLY A 233 9.63 -2.10 4.47
CA GLY A 233 10.45 -1.36 5.42
C GLY A 233 10.83 -2.17 6.66
N ALA A 234 9.94 -3.06 7.12
CA ALA A 234 10.25 -3.98 8.21
C ALA A 234 11.26 -5.06 7.79
N ALA A 235 11.13 -5.59 6.57
CA ALA A 235 12.09 -6.56 6.02
C ALA A 235 13.46 -5.95 5.68
N ALA A 236 13.49 -4.66 5.32
CA ALA A 236 14.66 -3.95 4.82
C ALA A 236 15.21 -2.90 5.79
N ASN A 237 14.70 -2.83 7.02
CA ASN A 237 15.10 -1.90 8.08
C ASN A 237 15.04 -0.42 7.65
N PHE A 238 13.90 0.03 7.12
CA PHE A 238 13.62 1.45 6.90
C PHE A 238 12.17 1.81 7.26
N ALA A 239 11.93 3.09 7.57
CA ALA A 239 10.59 3.64 7.68
C ALA A 239 10.35 4.62 6.52
N THR A 240 9.18 4.57 5.88
CA THR A 240 8.75 5.60 4.94
C THR A 240 7.81 6.57 5.64
N ILE A 241 8.09 7.86 5.54
CA ILE A 241 7.27 8.93 6.10
C ILE A 241 6.82 9.83 4.95
N TYR A 242 5.51 9.89 4.71
CA TYR A 242 4.89 10.81 3.76
C TYR A 242 4.41 12.06 4.48
N TYR A 243 4.64 13.23 3.90
CA TYR A 243 4.27 14.52 4.50
C TYR A 243 3.42 15.35 3.54
N GLN A 244 2.22 15.71 3.99
CA GLN A 244 1.33 16.59 3.24
C GLN A 244 1.10 17.89 4.00
N ARG A 245 1.09 19.00 3.27
CA ARG A 245 0.68 20.31 3.77
C ARG A 245 -0.51 20.85 3.00
N ALA A 246 -1.41 21.52 3.70
CA ALA A 246 -2.61 22.11 3.10
C ALA A 246 -2.30 23.25 2.11
N ASP A 247 -1.20 23.97 2.32
CA ASP A 247 -0.73 25.03 1.42
C ASP A 247 0.10 24.51 0.23
N GLY A 248 0.51 23.23 0.26
CA GLY A 248 1.39 22.64 -0.74
C GLY A 248 2.79 23.25 -0.78
N ASP A 249 3.15 24.10 0.18
CA ASP A 249 4.45 24.78 0.21
C ASP A 249 5.47 23.97 1.01
N TYR A 250 6.33 23.25 0.29
CA TYR A 250 7.38 22.41 0.85
C TYR A 250 8.78 23.06 0.77
N GLY A 251 8.89 24.24 0.15
CA GLY A 251 10.16 24.90 -0.14
C GLY A 251 11.03 24.20 -1.21
N ASP A 252 12.33 24.53 -1.25
CA ASP A 252 13.32 24.02 -2.20
C ASP A 252 14.32 23.06 -1.52
N PRO A 253 14.10 21.73 -1.60
CA PRO A 253 14.99 20.75 -0.98
C PRO A 253 16.39 20.70 -1.63
N THR A 254 16.60 21.37 -2.76
CA THR A 254 17.92 21.48 -3.39
C THR A 254 18.79 22.58 -2.76
N SER A 255 18.19 23.52 -2.01
CA SER A 255 18.92 24.58 -1.30
C SER A 255 19.84 24.02 -0.21
N ASN A 256 20.93 24.73 0.07
CA ASN A 256 21.82 24.44 1.19
C ASN A 256 21.44 25.20 2.47
N ASP A 257 20.49 26.13 2.41
CA ASP A 257 19.93 26.78 3.59
C ASP A 257 18.76 25.94 4.10
N PHE A 258 18.83 25.47 5.35
CA PHE A 258 17.78 24.64 5.94
C PHE A 258 16.47 25.40 6.15
N ASN A 259 16.47 26.74 6.05
CA ASN A 259 15.25 27.54 6.13
C ASN A 259 14.45 27.56 4.81
N ASP A 260 15.04 27.08 3.71
CA ASP A 260 14.41 27.13 2.40
C ASP A 260 13.51 25.92 2.12
N PHE A 261 13.48 24.91 2.99
CA PHE A 261 12.69 23.69 2.79
C PHE A 261 12.19 23.08 4.11
N TRP A 262 11.13 22.27 4.02
CA TRP A 262 10.71 21.40 5.12
C TRP A 262 11.56 20.14 5.13
N GLY A 263 12.30 19.95 6.23
CA GLY A 263 13.13 18.77 6.44
C GLY A 263 12.59 17.90 7.57
N LEU A 264 13.22 16.74 7.77
CA LEU A 264 12.85 15.81 8.84
C LEU A 264 14.02 15.64 9.80
N HIS A 265 13.81 15.92 11.08
CA HIS A 265 14.74 15.57 12.14
C HIS A 265 14.40 14.20 12.68
N THR A 266 15.39 13.31 12.75
CA THR A 266 15.20 11.93 13.24
C THR A 266 16.18 11.60 14.34
N TRP A 267 15.73 10.90 15.37
CA TRP A 267 16.54 10.34 16.44
C TRP A 267 15.93 9.00 16.87
N ASP A 268 16.51 8.36 17.90
CA ASP A 268 16.05 7.09 18.49
C ASP A 268 15.47 6.08 17.49
N GLY A 269 16.32 5.17 17.00
CA GLY A 269 15.95 4.12 16.04
C GLY A 269 16.39 4.40 14.62
N ALA A 270 16.61 5.66 14.24
CA ALA A 270 17.28 6.01 13.00
C ALA A 270 18.73 5.50 12.97
N ALA A 271 19.16 4.88 11.87
CA ALA A 271 20.55 4.44 11.68
C ALA A 271 21.53 5.61 11.58
N THR A 272 21.06 6.76 11.09
CA THR A 272 21.83 8.01 11.04
C THR A 272 20.98 9.15 11.60
N PRO A 273 20.97 9.36 12.93
CA PRO A 273 20.24 10.46 13.55
C PRO A 273 20.71 11.83 13.04
N SER A 274 19.80 12.80 13.01
CA SER A 274 20.12 14.18 12.63
C SER A 274 21.14 14.79 13.60
N PRO A 275 22.25 15.35 13.12
CA PRO A 275 23.35 15.79 13.98
C PRO A 275 23.08 17.15 14.65
N SER A 276 22.26 18.02 14.05
CA SER A 276 21.83 19.31 14.62
C SER A 276 20.52 19.79 14.00
N TRP A 277 19.96 20.88 14.54
CA TRP A 277 18.75 21.51 14.03
C TRP A 277 18.94 22.14 12.64
N GLU A 278 20.15 22.60 12.32
CA GLU A 278 20.50 23.20 11.04
C GLU A 278 20.81 22.15 9.95
N GLN A 279 20.65 20.86 10.26
CA GLN A 279 20.93 19.74 9.35
C GLN A 279 19.78 18.72 9.36
N PRO A 280 18.54 19.11 9.00
CA PRO A 280 17.46 18.16 8.83
C PRO A 280 17.74 17.21 7.64
N VAL A 281 17.16 16.01 7.70
CA VAL A 281 17.15 15.07 6.58
C VAL A 281 16.28 15.65 5.47
N LYS A 282 16.81 15.70 4.26
CA LYS A 282 16.07 16.13 3.07
C LYS A 282 15.13 15.02 2.58
N PRO A 283 14.01 15.36 1.92
CA PRO A 283 13.14 14.36 1.31
C PRO A 283 13.92 13.41 0.40
N THR A 284 13.58 12.12 0.44
CA THR A 284 14.06 11.11 -0.51
C THR A 284 13.50 11.39 -1.90
N GLY A 285 12.22 11.81 -1.97
CA GLY A 285 11.55 12.16 -3.20
C GLY A 285 10.27 12.96 -2.92
N VAL A 286 9.52 13.23 -3.99
CA VAL A 286 8.22 13.89 -3.97
C VAL A 286 7.31 13.15 -4.93
N ASP A 287 6.09 12.85 -4.50
CA ASP A 287 5.00 12.36 -5.34
C ASP A 287 3.80 13.33 -5.27
N ALA A 288 2.65 12.93 -5.80
CA ALA A 288 1.46 13.78 -5.74
C ALA A 288 0.89 13.99 -4.32
N PHE A 289 1.25 13.16 -3.34
CA PHE A 289 0.87 13.36 -1.94
C PHE A 289 1.71 14.46 -1.32
N GLY A 290 3.01 14.47 -1.63
CA GLY A 290 3.98 15.44 -1.14
C GLY A 290 5.39 14.85 -1.08
N PRO A 291 6.33 15.51 -0.37
CA PRO A 291 7.62 14.92 -0.07
C PRO A 291 7.48 13.69 0.81
N TYR A 292 8.36 12.71 0.57
CA TYR A 292 8.52 11.54 1.40
C TYR A 292 9.98 11.29 1.77
N TRP A 293 10.18 10.62 2.90
CA TRP A 293 11.49 10.22 3.42
C TRP A 293 11.51 8.72 3.62
N GLN A 294 12.53 8.05 3.10
CA GLN A 294 12.92 6.72 3.53
C GLN A 294 14.07 6.85 4.53
N ILE A 295 13.79 6.54 5.79
CA ILE A 295 14.74 6.67 6.90
C ILE A 295 15.27 5.27 7.24
N PRO A 296 16.55 4.98 6.99
CA PRO A 296 17.17 3.74 7.43
C PRO A 296 17.11 3.63 8.96
N LEU A 297 16.78 2.45 9.45
CA LEU A 297 16.67 2.12 10.86
C LEU A 297 17.85 1.27 11.31
N VAL A 298 18.20 1.35 12.60
CA VAL A 298 19.10 0.36 13.20
C VAL A 298 18.42 -1.01 13.24
N ASP A 299 19.19 -2.09 13.14
CA ASP A 299 18.65 -3.45 13.21
C ASP A 299 17.84 -3.67 14.50
N GLY A 300 16.60 -4.15 14.36
CA GLY A 300 15.69 -4.40 15.48
C GLY A 300 15.09 -3.14 16.14
N ALA A 301 15.16 -1.98 15.49
CA ALA A 301 14.50 -0.75 15.95
C ALA A 301 13.01 -1.00 16.24
N GLN A 302 12.59 -0.68 17.47
CA GLN A 302 11.18 -0.78 17.90
C GLN A 302 10.40 0.53 17.73
N GLN A 303 11.11 1.61 17.39
CA GLN A 303 10.55 2.93 17.19
C GLN A 303 11.45 3.74 16.25
N LEU A 304 10.88 4.80 15.68
CA LEU A 304 11.61 5.91 15.06
C LEU A 304 11.03 7.19 15.66
N ALA A 305 11.86 8.02 16.28
CA ALA A 305 11.43 9.32 16.76
C ALA A 305 11.77 10.40 15.72
N TYR A 306 10.80 11.27 15.43
CA TYR A 306 10.97 12.29 14.40
C TYR A 306 10.16 13.57 14.65
N ILE A 307 10.58 14.66 14.02
CA ILE A 307 9.85 15.94 13.92
C ILE A 307 10.17 16.61 12.57
N PHE A 308 9.16 17.22 11.96
CA PHE A 308 9.33 18.09 10.79
C PHE A 308 9.70 19.52 11.21
#